data_AF-A0A0C2FXD7-F1
#
_entry.id   AF-A0A0C2FXD7-F1
#
_cell.length_a   1.000
_cell.length_b   1.000
_cell.length_c   1.000
_cell.angle_alpha   90.00
_cell.angle_beta   90.00
_cell.angle_gamma   90.00
#
_symmetry.space_group_name_H-M   'P 1'
#
loop_
_entity.id
_entity.type
_entity.pdbx_description
1 polymer ?
#
loop_
_entity_poly.entity_id
_entity_poly.type
_entity_poly.pdbx_seq_one_letter_code
_entity_poly.pdbx_strand_id
1 'polypeptide(L)'
;MTFKFLEAIVLSQSPKTEESDVSRGEDVMSLSDVPRDHRFISYRKLQSEAAINLQSLMDQTTLPHISAQVKSMRKELKAHLLRILKHPASLLLHPRITTLLTDLGASQSEINRNMPPNIAELRRKASKRQTAAEEPAAKKKAKSDEGSGVVLDDDEYQDDEPSTSEAGPPIPDSAHQSAIDITAEWIYERLNPKLVANLVLISLVTLPDDMPAAFASSFTQIATAGTEQHRRHLARSMATQATAQELGPGAEQMRKEKLAKFMGFNGASSCFKDEAAVQPIHEYEGIVKGGNGRAV
;
A
#
# COMPACT_ATOMS: atom_id res chain seq x y z
N MET A 1 -24.82 -2.73 34.74
CA MET A 1 -26.28 -2.84 34.53
C MET A 1 -26.82 -1.78 33.56
N THR A 2 -26.38 -0.53 33.63
CA THR A 2 -26.85 0.57 32.73
C THR A 2 -26.63 0.32 31.24
N PHE A 3 -25.45 -0.20 30.82
CA PHE A 3 -25.16 -0.46 29.40
C PHE A 3 -26.13 -1.45 28.74
N LYS A 4 -26.52 -2.51 29.46
CA LYS A 4 -27.42 -3.55 28.93
C LYS A 4 -28.86 -3.05 28.84
N PHE A 5 -29.25 -2.17 29.76
CA PHE A 5 -30.53 -1.48 29.70
C PHE A 5 -30.60 -0.53 28.50
N LEU A 6 -29.55 0.30 28.29
CA LEU A 6 -29.47 1.18 27.13
C LEU A 6 -29.41 0.39 25.81
N GLU A 7 -28.69 -0.73 25.76
CA GLU A 7 -28.71 -1.65 24.59
C GLU A 7 -30.15 -2.09 24.27
N ALA A 8 -30.92 -2.50 25.28
CA ALA A 8 -32.31 -2.93 25.09
C ALA A 8 -33.23 -1.78 24.65
N ILE A 9 -33.02 -0.57 25.16
CA ILE A 9 -33.77 0.62 24.72
C ILE A 9 -33.47 0.94 23.26
N VAL A 10 -32.18 1.03 22.89
CA VAL A 10 -31.78 1.37 21.52
C VAL A 10 -32.36 0.37 20.52
N LEU A 11 -32.34 -0.92 20.85
CA LEU A 11 -32.92 -1.96 19.98
C LEU A 11 -34.44 -1.88 19.90
N SER A 12 -35.15 -1.67 21.01
CA SER A 12 -36.62 -1.60 21.02
C SER A 12 -37.17 -0.32 20.40
N GLN A 13 -36.41 0.78 20.44
CA GLN A 13 -36.76 2.07 19.86
C GLN A 13 -36.14 2.31 18.47
N SER A 14 -35.56 1.28 17.83
CA SER A 14 -35.08 1.35 16.45
C SER A 14 -35.95 0.48 15.52
N PRO A 15 -36.18 0.89 14.26
CA PRO A 15 -36.88 0.05 13.29
C PRO A 15 -36.03 -1.14 12.87
N LYS A 16 -36.67 -2.29 12.69
CA LYS A 16 -36.06 -3.46 12.03
C LYS A 16 -35.97 -3.22 10.52
N THR A 17 -34.89 -3.69 9.93
CA THR A 17 -34.63 -3.70 8.48
C THR A 17 -34.61 -5.15 7.96
N GLU A 18 -34.66 -5.35 6.64
CA GLU A 18 -34.56 -6.68 6.01
C GLU A 18 -33.29 -7.45 6.40
N GLU A 19 -32.23 -6.72 6.76
CA GLU A 19 -30.95 -7.30 7.12
C GLU A 19 -30.79 -7.47 8.64
N SER A 20 -31.81 -7.12 9.45
CA SER A 20 -31.72 -7.21 10.90
C SER A 20 -31.70 -8.66 11.38
N ASP A 21 -30.72 -9.00 12.21
CA ASP A 21 -30.59 -10.33 12.82
C ASP A 21 -31.68 -10.56 13.89
N VAL A 22 -32.61 -11.48 13.61
CA VAL A 22 -33.73 -11.87 14.50
C VAL A 22 -33.40 -13.08 15.38
N SER A 23 -32.15 -13.54 15.40
CA SER A 23 -31.73 -14.72 16.19
C SER A 23 -31.92 -14.57 17.70
N ARG A 24 -32.26 -13.36 18.20
CA ARG A 24 -32.57 -13.09 19.62
C ARG A 24 -34.02 -13.43 20.03
N GLY A 25 -34.81 -14.01 19.12
CA GLY A 25 -36.20 -14.42 19.35
C GLY A 25 -37.18 -13.45 18.69
N GLU A 26 -38.24 -13.99 18.07
CA GLU A 26 -39.25 -13.21 17.34
C GLU A 26 -40.05 -12.25 18.25
N ASP A 27 -40.08 -12.51 19.56
CA ASP A 27 -40.88 -11.79 20.56
C ASP A 27 -40.22 -10.47 21.06
N VAL A 28 -39.07 -10.08 20.49
CA VAL A 28 -38.42 -8.82 20.89
C VAL A 28 -39.08 -7.64 20.17
N MET A 29 -39.84 -6.85 20.95
CA MET A 29 -40.48 -5.62 20.51
C MET A 29 -39.47 -4.65 19.88
N SER A 30 -39.87 -4.04 18.77
CA SER A 30 -39.11 -3.05 18.02
C SER A 30 -39.98 -1.87 17.62
N LEU A 31 -39.36 -0.80 17.14
CA LEU A 31 -40.11 0.38 16.75
C LEU A 31 -41.01 0.10 15.53
N SER A 32 -40.69 -0.93 14.74
CA SER A 32 -41.53 -1.38 13.62
C SER A 32 -42.93 -1.86 14.05
N ASP A 33 -43.07 -2.26 15.31
CA ASP A 33 -44.32 -2.79 15.87
C ASP A 33 -45.25 -1.67 16.39
N VAL A 34 -44.78 -0.42 16.42
CA VAL A 34 -45.53 0.75 16.89
C VAL A 34 -46.22 1.47 15.73
N PRO A 35 -47.57 1.62 15.72
CA PRO A 35 -48.28 2.36 14.70
C PRO A 35 -47.81 3.82 14.58
N ARG A 36 -47.75 4.33 13.35
CA ARG A 36 -47.29 5.70 13.08
C ARG A 36 -48.24 6.77 13.62
N ASP A 37 -49.51 6.42 13.76
CA ASP A 37 -50.64 7.24 14.19
C ASP A 37 -51.02 7.02 15.67
N HIS A 38 -50.12 6.45 16.46
CA HIS A 38 -50.39 6.14 17.87
C HIS A 38 -50.69 7.42 18.70
N ARG A 39 -51.83 7.44 19.38
CA ARG A 39 -52.38 8.62 20.09
C ARG A 39 -51.46 9.21 21.17
N PHE A 40 -50.71 8.37 21.86
CA PHE A 40 -49.89 8.77 23.03
C PHE A 40 -48.38 8.58 22.85
N ILE A 41 -47.96 7.92 21.76
CA ILE A 41 -46.57 7.51 21.57
C ILE A 41 -46.12 8.12 20.25
N SER A 42 -45.12 9.00 20.30
CA SER A 42 -44.55 9.57 19.10
C SER A 42 -43.44 8.67 18.57
N TYR A 43 -43.70 8.06 17.41
CA TYR A 43 -42.71 7.23 16.71
C TYR A 43 -41.39 7.99 16.51
N ARG A 44 -41.46 9.22 15.98
CA ARG A 44 -40.26 10.01 15.71
C ARG A 44 -39.49 10.34 16.99
N LYS A 45 -40.20 10.61 18.09
CA LYS A 45 -39.57 10.90 19.37
C LYS A 45 -38.82 9.68 19.90
N LEU A 46 -39.43 8.49 19.89
CA LEU A 46 -38.76 7.25 20.29
C LEU A 46 -37.52 6.98 19.42
N GLN A 47 -37.63 7.16 18.11
CA GLN A 47 -36.49 6.99 17.21
C GLN A 47 -35.35 7.97 17.51
N SER A 48 -35.67 9.23 17.80
CA SER A 48 -34.67 10.23 18.17
C SER A 48 -34.01 9.92 19.52
N GLU A 49 -34.77 9.38 20.47
CA GLU A 49 -34.28 8.95 21.78
C GLU A 49 -33.29 7.79 21.63
N ALA A 50 -33.59 6.81 20.75
CA ALA A 50 -32.68 5.73 20.43
C ALA A 50 -31.33 6.23 19.89
N ALA A 51 -31.35 7.23 18.99
CA ALA A 51 -30.14 7.81 18.43
C ALA A 51 -29.29 8.52 19.49
N ILE A 52 -29.93 9.27 20.40
CA ILE A 52 -29.24 9.94 21.51
C ILE A 52 -28.64 8.91 22.48
N ASN A 53 -29.38 7.86 22.81
CA ASN A 53 -28.90 6.79 23.68
C ASN A 53 -27.72 6.02 23.05
N LEU A 54 -27.75 5.78 21.74
CA LEU A 54 -26.63 5.19 21.02
C LEU A 54 -25.39 6.10 21.06
N GLN A 55 -25.56 7.40 20.84
CA GLN A 55 -24.46 8.35 20.93
C GLN A 55 -23.84 8.38 22.34
N SER A 56 -24.67 8.39 23.39
CA SER A 56 -24.19 8.32 24.78
C SER A 56 -23.41 7.03 25.06
N LEU A 57 -23.82 5.89 24.48
CA LEU A 57 -23.05 4.64 24.56
C LEU A 57 -21.70 4.77 23.85
N MET A 58 -21.65 5.39 22.68
CA MET A 58 -20.41 5.61 21.93
C MET A 58 -19.44 6.53 22.70
N ASP A 59 -19.93 7.63 23.27
CA ASP A 59 -19.11 8.59 24.02
C ASP A 59 -18.46 7.91 25.23
N GLN A 60 -19.19 7.03 25.92
CA GLN A 60 -18.67 6.27 27.06
C GLN A 60 -17.52 5.30 26.67
N THR A 61 -17.43 4.86 25.41
CA THR A 61 -16.32 4.02 24.93
C THR A 61 -15.03 4.80 24.70
N THR A 62 -15.08 6.13 24.65
CA THR A 62 -13.91 7.00 24.41
C THR A 62 -13.18 7.41 25.69
N LEU A 63 -13.70 7.07 26.87
CA LEU A 63 -13.13 7.47 28.15
C LEU A 63 -11.76 6.78 28.39
N PRO A 64 -10.69 7.51 28.75
CA PRO A 64 -9.31 7.02 28.77
C PRO A 64 -8.97 6.02 29.91
N HIS A 65 -9.91 5.74 30.82
CA HIS A 65 -9.66 4.92 32.01
C HIS A 65 -9.70 3.39 31.78
N ILE A 66 -9.89 2.91 30.54
CA ILE A 66 -9.98 1.48 30.23
C ILE A 66 -8.60 0.80 30.06
N SER A 67 -7.50 1.45 30.49
CA SER A 67 -6.12 1.03 30.23
C SER A 67 -5.62 -0.18 31.04
N ALA A 68 -6.35 -0.61 32.07
CA ALA A 68 -5.86 -1.65 32.99
C ALA A 68 -5.94 -3.10 32.45
N GLN A 69 -6.67 -3.37 31.35
CA GLN A 69 -6.89 -4.73 30.85
C GLN A 69 -6.80 -4.87 29.32
N VAL A 70 -5.78 -4.25 28.73
CA VAL A 70 -5.58 -4.19 27.26
C VAL A 70 -5.69 -5.55 26.57
N LYS A 71 -5.15 -6.63 27.16
CA LYS A 71 -5.20 -7.98 26.57
C LYS A 71 -6.63 -8.55 26.50
N SER A 72 -7.41 -8.35 27.57
CA SER A 72 -8.81 -8.78 27.62
C SER A 72 -9.66 -7.98 26.63
N MET A 73 -9.47 -6.66 26.59
CA MET A 73 -10.13 -5.79 25.63
C MET A 73 -9.80 -6.14 24.19
N ARG A 74 -8.53 -6.39 23.87
CA ARG A 74 -8.08 -6.82 22.53
C ARG A 74 -8.76 -8.12 22.12
N LYS A 75 -8.86 -9.09 23.04
CA LYS A 75 -9.54 -10.36 22.82
C LYS A 75 -11.04 -10.16 22.54
N GLU A 76 -11.72 -9.36 23.37
CA GLU A 76 -13.15 -9.08 23.21
C GLU A 76 -13.44 -8.29 21.93
N LEU A 77 -12.64 -7.26 21.61
CA LEU A 77 -12.81 -6.46 20.40
C LEU A 77 -12.65 -7.32 19.15
N LYS A 78 -11.61 -8.18 19.11
CA LYS A 78 -11.42 -9.16 18.02
C LYS A 78 -12.64 -10.07 17.88
N ALA A 79 -13.16 -10.62 18.99
CA ALA A 79 -14.33 -11.49 18.97
C ALA A 79 -15.59 -10.79 18.44
N HIS A 80 -15.82 -9.53 18.83
CA HIS A 80 -16.95 -8.73 18.35
C HIS A 80 -16.82 -8.39 16.86
N LEU A 81 -15.64 -7.99 16.39
CA LEU A 81 -15.39 -7.71 14.97
C LEU A 81 -15.58 -8.96 14.09
N LEU A 82 -15.13 -10.13 14.55
CA LEU A 82 -15.38 -11.40 13.85
C LEU A 82 -16.87 -11.73 13.76
N ARG A 83 -17.66 -11.40 14.80
CA ARG A 83 -19.12 -11.58 14.78
C ARG A 83 -19.79 -10.62 13.79
N ILE A 84 -19.36 -9.36 13.75
CA ILE A 84 -19.87 -8.36 12.81
C ILE A 84 -19.58 -8.79 11.37
N LEU A 85 -18.41 -9.37 11.10
CA LEU A 85 -18.00 -9.83 9.76
C LEU A 85 -18.96 -10.87 9.16
N LYS A 86 -19.63 -11.68 9.99
CA LYS A 86 -20.64 -12.65 9.56
C LYS A 86 -21.93 -12.01 9.06
N HIS A 87 -22.19 -10.77 9.45
CA HIS A 87 -23.45 -10.10 9.16
C HIS A 87 -23.45 -9.54 7.72
N PRO A 88 -24.49 -9.79 6.89
CA PRO A 88 -24.51 -9.34 5.50
C PRO A 88 -24.49 -7.80 5.37
N ALA A 89 -25.09 -7.05 6.29
CA ALA A 89 -25.00 -5.58 6.26
C ALA A 89 -23.56 -5.03 6.42
N SER A 90 -22.62 -5.84 6.92
CA SER A 90 -21.24 -5.39 7.14
C SER A 90 -20.36 -5.41 5.88
N LEU A 91 -20.85 -5.91 4.74
CA LEU A 91 -20.08 -6.13 3.51
C LEU A 91 -19.24 -4.93 3.08
N LEU A 92 -19.83 -3.73 3.12
CA LEU A 92 -19.16 -2.49 2.73
C LEU A 92 -18.02 -2.12 3.69
N LEU A 93 -18.10 -2.57 4.93
CA LEU A 93 -17.11 -2.33 5.98
C LEU A 93 -16.04 -3.42 6.05
N HIS A 94 -16.18 -4.52 5.28
CA HIS A 94 -15.27 -5.65 5.31
C HIS A 94 -13.79 -5.29 5.14
N PRO A 95 -13.38 -4.41 4.21
CA PRO A 95 -11.97 -4.03 4.09
C PRO A 95 -11.44 -3.43 5.39
N ARG A 96 -12.19 -2.49 5.98
CA ARG A 96 -11.83 -1.81 7.23
C ARG A 96 -11.81 -2.77 8.43
N ILE A 97 -12.82 -3.63 8.56
CA ILE A 97 -12.90 -4.64 9.63
C ILE A 97 -11.75 -5.64 9.51
N THR A 98 -11.39 -6.06 8.29
CA THR A 98 -10.30 -6.98 8.02
C THR A 98 -8.96 -6.40 8.44
N THR A 99 -8.68 -5.13 8.10
CA THR A 99 -7.46 -4.43 8.55
C THR A 99 -7.37 -4.39 10.07
N LEU A 100 -8.44 -3.98 10.76
CA LEU A 100 -8.48 -3.94 12.22
C LEU A 100 -8.28 -5.33 12.85
N LEU A 101 -8.85 -6.38 12.27
CA LEU A 101 -8.66 -7.76 12.75
C LEU A 101 -7.20 -8.21 12.62
N THR A 102 -6.53 -7.87 11.52
CA THR A 102 -5.10 -8.14 11.33
C THR A 102 -4.25 -7.42 12.38
N ASP A 103 -4.52 -6.14 12.66
CA ASP A 103 -3.81 -5.37 13.70
C ASP A 103 -4.01 -5.93 15.13
N LEU A 104 -5.15 -6.58 15.36
CA LEU A 104 -5.46 -7.27 16.60
C LEU A 104 -4.86 -8.69 16.69
N GLY A 105 -4.24 -9.19 15.61
CA GLY A 105 -3.60 -10.51 15.54
C GLY A 105 -4.54 -11.64 15.12
N ALA A 106 -5.56 -11.38 14.31
CA ALA A 106 -6.35 -12.41 13.66
C ALA A 106 -5.58 -13.04 12.48
N SER A 107 -5.69 -14.37 12.33
CA SER A 107 -5.11 -15.04 11.16
C SER A 107 -6.03 -14.93 9.94
N GLN A 108 -5.48 -14.98 8.72
CA GLN A 108 -6.28 -14.92 7.50
C GLN A 108 -7.30 -16.08 7.42
N SER A 109 -6.95 -17.27 7.93
CA SER A 109 -7.86 -18.41 8.02
C SER A 109 -9.02 -18.16 9.00
N GLU A 110 -8.74 -17.52 10.13
CA GLU A 110 -9.77 -17.13 11.10
C GLU A 110 -10.73 -16.08 10.52
N ILE A 111 -10.21 -15.10 9.80
CA ILE A 111 -11.02 -14.07 9.11
C ILE A 111 -11.90 -14.72 8.04
N ASN A 112 -11.31 -15.52 7.15
CA ASN A 112 -12.02 -16.15 6.04
C ASN A 112 -13.14 -17.08 6.51
N ARG A 113 -12.94 -17.82 7.61
CA ARG A 113 -13.95 -18.70 8.21
C ARG A 113 -15.15 -17.94 8.80
N ASN A 114 -14.96 -16.67 9.15
CA ASN A 114 -16.02 -15.81 9.68
C ASN A 114 -16.65 -14.92 8.61
N MET A 115 -16.27 -15.06 7.33
CA MET A 115 -17.00 -14.43 6.23
C MET A 115 -18.22 -15.26 5.81
N PRO A 116 -19.31 -14.61 5.34
CA PRO A 116 -20.45 -15.33 4.77
C PRO A 116 -20.02 -16.20 3.59
N PRO A 117 -20.51 -17.45 3.47
CA PRO A 117 -20.10 -18.37 2.40
C PRO A 117 -20.46 -17.85 0.99
N ASN A 118 -21.47 -16.99 0.89
CA ASN A 118 -21.95 -16.34 -0.34
C ASN A 118 -21.36 -14.93 -0.57
N ILE A 119 -20.19 -14.63 0.00
CA ILE A 119 -19.56 -13.30 -0.05
C ILE A 119 -19.45 -12.71 -1.47
N ALA A 120 -19.13 -13.53 -2.48
CA ALA A 120 -18.98 -13.06 -3.86
C ALA A 120 -20.31 -12.62 -4.48
N GLU A 121 -21.39 -13.37 -4.21
CA GLU A 121 -22.74 -13.05 -4.67
C GLU A 121 -23.31 -11.83 -3.95
N LEU A 122 -23.08 -11.76 -2.63
CA LEU A 122 -23.45 -10.65 -1.78
C LEU A 122 -22.77 -9.34 -2.20
N ARG A 123 -21.48 -9.39 -2.55
CA ARG A 123 -20.76 -8.23 -3.10
C ARG A 123 -21.36 -7.78 -4.44
N ARG A 124 -21.68 -8.70 -5.35
CA ARG A 124 -22.38 -8.38 -6.61
C ARG A 124 -23.76 -7.74 -6.38
N LYS A 125 -24.55 -8.27 -5.45
CA LYS A 125 -25.86 -7.72 -5.08
C LYS A 125 -25.75 -6.33 -4.44
N ALA A 126 -24.75 -6.11 -3.57
CA ALA A 126 -24.50 -4.80 -2.96
C ALA A 126 -24.12 -3.73 -4.00
N SER A 127 -23.26 -4.06 -4.97
CA SER A 127 -22.93 -3.16 -6.08
C SER A 127 -24.14 -2.83 -6.97
N LYS A 128 -25.05 -3.79 -7.18
CA LYS A 128 -26.29 -3.58 -7.96
C LYS A 128 -27.36 -2.78 -7.21
N ARG A 129 -27.33 -2.76 -5.88
CA ARG A 129 -28.21 -1.96 -5.03
C ARG A 129 -27.80 -0.49 -5.00
N GLN A 130 -26.51 -0.20 -5.12
CA GLN A 130 -25.99 1.17 -5.22
C GLN A 130 -26.38 1.85 -6.54
N THR A 131 -26.41 1.11 -7.65
CA THR A 131 -26.84 1.67 -8.95
C THR A 131 -28.36 1.86 -9.08
N ALA A 132 -29.16 1.19 -8.25
CA ALA A 132 -30.63 1.32 -8.28
C ALA A 132 -31.18 2.51 -7.46
N ALA A 133 -30.34 3.18 -6.66
CA ALA A 133 -30.76 4.31 -5.82
C ALA A 133 -30.63 5.68 -6.52
N GLU A 134 -30.10 5.74 -7.76
CA GLU A 134 -29.73 7.00 -8.43
C GLU A 134 -30.51 7.31 -9.72
N GLU A 135 -31.58 6.57 -10.05
CA GLU A 135 -32.42 6.91 -11.22
C GLU A 135 -33.77 7.52 -10.78
N PRO A 136 -34.05 8.81 -11.08
CA PRO A 136 -35.38 9.36 -10.96
C PRO A 136 -36.23 8.90 -12.15
N ALA A 137 -37.43 8.43 -11.83
CA ALA A 137 -38.42 7.96 -12.77
C ALA A 137 -38.80 9.01 -13.84
N ALA A 138 -38.50 8.75 -15.13
CA ALA A 138 -39.32 9.26 -16.24
C ALA A 138 -39.07 8.53 -17.59
N LYS A 139 -40.06 7.70 -17.97
CA LYS A 139 -40.65 7.52 -19.33
C LYS A 139 -39.93 6.67 -20.40
N LYS A 140 -40.40 5.41 -20.46
CA LYS A 140 -40.83 4.59 -21.64
C LYS A 140 -40.61 5.10 -23.08
N LYS A 141 -39.97 4.24 -23.90
CA LYS A 141 -40.31 3.71 -25.27
C LYS A 141 -38.98 3.45 -26.02
N ALA A 142 -38.72 2.43 -26.83
CA ALA A 142 -39.46 1.27 -27.30
C ALA A 142 -38.47 0.19 -27.85
N LYS A 143 -38.79 -1.07 -27.57
CA LYS A 143 -38.67 -2.33 -28.36
C LYS A 143 -37.90 -2.35 -29.72
N SER A 144 -36.91 -3.25 -29.82
CA SER A 144 -36.65 -4.27 -30.88
C SER A 144 -35.18 -4.77 -30.75
N ASP A 145 -34.89 -6.03 -30.48
CA ASP A 145 -34.87 -7.22 -31.37
C ASP A 145 -33.49 -7.47 -32.04
N GLU A 146 -33.17 -8.74 -32.21
CA GLU A 146 -31.87 -9.41 -32.47
C GLU A 146 -30.93 -8.85 -33.56
N GLY A 147 -29.65 -9.23 -33.49
CA GLY A 147 -28.82 -9.32 -34.71
C GLY A 147 -27.30 -9.25 -34.52
N SER A 148 -26.65 -10.39 -34.68
CA SER A 148 -25.20 -10.57 -34.93
C SER A 148 -24.68 -9.74 -36.10
N GLY A 149 -23.43 -9.26 -36.04
CA GLY A 149 -22.74 -8.63 -37.16
C GLY A 149 -21.31 -8.20 -36.80
N VAL A 150 -20.34 -8.95 -37.30
CA VAL A 150 -18.89 -8.74 -37.15
C VAL A 150 -18.38 -7.86 -38.32
N VAL A 151 -17.22 -7.23 -38.08
CA VAL A 151 -16.19 -6.73 -39.01
C VAL A 151 -16.33 -5.29 -39.51
N LEU A 152 -15.26 -4.51 -39.29
CA LEU A 152 -14.50 -3.58 -40.16
C LEU A 152 -13.68 -2.70 -39.18
N ASP A 153 -12.41 -3.00 -38.89
CA ASP A 153 -11.21 -2.81 -39.73
C ASP A 153 -11.05 -1.35 -40.19
N ASP A 154 -10.19 -0.60 -39.49
CA ASP A 154 -9.60 0.66 -39.94
C ASP A 154 -8.19 0.78 -39.33
N ASP A 155 -7.21 0.83 -40.22
CA ASP A 155 -5.78 0.67 -39.99
C ASP A 155 -5.07 1.97 -39.55
N GLU A 156 -4.09 1.78 -38.66
CA GLU A 156 -2.70 2.27 -38.79
C GLU A 156 -2.41 3.77 -38.97
N TYR A 157 -1.83 4.41 -37.95
CA TYR A 157 -0.74 5.43 -37.91
C TYR A 157 -0.62 5.82 -36.42
N GLN A 158 0.52 6.05 -35.76
CA GLN A 158 1.94 6.02 -36.06
C GLN A 158 2.64 6.16 -34.69
N ASP A 159 3.71 5.38 -34.53
CA ASP A 159 4.91 5.58 -33.69
C ASP A 159 4.97 6.83 -32.79
N ASP A 160 5.13 6.62 -31.48
CA ASP A 160 5.93 7.50 -30.61
C ASP A 160 6.40 6.72 -29.36
N GLU A 161 7.62 6.20 -29.47
CA GLU A 161 8.48 5.67 -28.40
C GLU A 161 8.59 6.62 -27.17
N PRO A 162 8.60 6.09 -25.92
CA PRO A 162 9.09 6.87 -24.79
C PRO A 162 10.62 6.95 -24.85
N SER A 163 11.09 8.15 -25.15
CA SER A 163 12.50 8.53 -25.21
C SER A 163 13.35 7.97 -24.07
N THR A 164 14.35 7.22 -24.48
CA THR A 164 15.53 6.83 -23.71
C THR A 164 16.42 8.06 -23.48
N SER A 165 16.76 8.34 -22.22
CA SER A 165 17.87 9.22 -21.89
C SER A 165 18.91 8.47 -21.07
N GLU A 166 20.05 8.27 -21.74
CA GLU A 166 21.42 8.08 -21.24
C GLU A 166 21.87 6.67 -20.81
N ALA A 167 22.83 6.19 -21.60
CA ALA A 167 23.34 4.84 -21.67
C ALA A 167 24.37 4.53 -20.57
N GLY A 168 24.06 3.52 -19.77
CA GLY A 168 25.04 2.65 -19.10
C GLY A 168 24.62 1.19 -19.31
N PRO A 169 25.55 0.21 -19.31
CA PRO A 169 25.19 -1.18 -19.55
C PRO A 169 24.18 -1.67 -18.50
N PRO A 170 23.20 -2.51 -18.88
CA PRO A 170 22.16 -2.99 -17.98
C PRO A 170 22.81 -3.75 -16.83
N ILE A 171 22.70 -3.19 -15.63
CA ILE A 171 23.08 -3.85 -14.40
C ILE A 171 22.01 -4.93 -14.19
N PRO A 172 22.37 -6.18 -13.86
CA PRO A 172 21.37 -7.18 -13.55
C PRO A 172 20.53 -6.69 -12.35
N ASP A 173 19.20 -6.80 -12.43
CA ASP A 173 18.27 -6.40 -11.36
C ASP A 173 18.67 -6.95 -9.98
N SER A 174 19.35 -8.10 -9.96
CA SER A 174 19.91 -8.73 -8.76
C SER A 174 20.99 -7.90 -8.06
N ALA A 175 21.85 -7.19 -8.79
CA ALA A 175 22.90 -6.35 -8.22
C ALA A 175 22.32 -5.04 -7.65
N HIS A 176 21.28 -4.49 -8.28
CA HIS A 176 20.54 -3.35 -7.75
C HIS A 176 19.78 -3.72 -6.46
N GLN A 177 19.11 -4.87 -6.46
CA GLN A 177 18.43 -5.37 -5.27
C GLN A 177 19.40 -5.70 -4.14
N SER A 178 20.56 -6.29 -4.46
CA SER A 178 21.64 -6.54 -3.50
C SER A 178 22.18 -5.25 -2.88
N ALA A 179 22.39 -4.20 -3.68
CA ALA A 179 22.83 -2.90 -3.18
C ALA A 179 21.80 -2.27 -2.21
N ILE A 180 20.50 -2.41 -2.52
CA ILE A 180 19.43 -1.98 -1.61
C ILE A 180 19.45 -2.79 -0.32
N ASP A 181 19.61 -4.11 -0.39
CA ASP A 181 19.59 -5.00 0.78
C ASP A 181 20.79 -4.73 1.71
N ILE A 182 22.00 -4.55 1.15
CA ILE A 182 23.20 -4.17 1.92
C ILE A 182 23.00 -2.82 2.61
N THR A 183 22.45 -1.84 1.89
CA THR A 183 22.19 -0.51 2.43
C THR A 183 21.08 -0.55 3.49
N ALA A 184 20.06 -1.39 3.31
CA ALA A 184 18.96 -1.56 4.26
C ALA A 184 19.44 -2.14 5.59
N GLU A 185 20.29 -3.17 5.56
CA GLU A 185 20.88 -3.74 6.78
C GLU A 185 21.75 -2.70 7.51
N TRP A 186 22.55 -1.93 6.75
CA TRP A 186 23.38 -0.87 7.31
C TRP A 186 22.56 0.25 7.97
N ILE A 187 21.44 0.64 7.37
CA ILE A 187 20.51 1.63 7.97
C ILE A 187 19.84 1.02 9.21
N TYR A 188 19.41 -0.24 9.14
CA TYR A 188 18.70 -0.91 10.22
C TYR A 188 19.52 -0.98 11.51
N GLU A 189 20.80 -1.37 11.43
CA GLU A 189 21.72 -1.43 12.58
C GLU A 189 21.95 -0.06 13.25
N ARG A 190 21.79 1.02 12.48
CA ARG A 190 21.99 2.40 12.95
C ARG A 190 20.69 3.08 13.37
N LEU A 191 19.53 2.46 13.13
CA LEU A 191 18.22 3.02 13.40
C LEU A 191 17.88 2.96 14.90
N ASN A 192 18.53 3.81 15.68
CA ASN A 192 18.34 3.95 17.13
C ASN A 192 17.28 5.03 17.42
N PRO A 193 16.37 4.83 18.41
CA PRO A 193 15.42 5.85 18.85
C PRO A 193 16.03 7.24 19.11
N LYS A 194 17.26 7.30 19.64
CA LYS A 194 17.96 8.58 19.86
C LYS A 194 18.31 9.30 18.55
N LEU A 195 18.79 8.54 17.55
CA LEU A 195 19.11 9.07 16.22
C LEU A 195 17.85 9.57 15.52
N VAL A 196 16.77 8.79 15.60
CA VAL A 196 15.47 9.15 15.02
C VAL A 196 14.92 10.41 15.67
N ALA A 197 14.96 10.53 17.01
CA ALA A 197 14.53 11.73 17.70
C ALA A 197 15.32 12.97 17.27
N ASN A 198 16.64 12.87 17.15
CA ASN A 198 17.48 13.96 16.66
C ASN A 198 17.16 14.34 15.21
N LEU A 199 16.94 13.35 14.34
CA LEU A 199 16.56 13.59 12.95
C LEU A 199 15.22 14.32 12.85
N VAL A 200 14.23 13.89 13.64
CA VAL A 200 12.93 14.55 13.72
C VAL A 200 13.09 15.98 14.19
N LEU A 201 13.84 16.22 15.28
CA LEU A 201 14.09 17.56 15.81
C LEU A 201 14.72 18.50 14.77
N ILE A 202 15.67 18.00 13.96
CA ILE A 202 16.25 18.78 12.86
C ILE A 202 15.20 19.08 11.78
N SER A 203 14.37 18.10 11.43
CA SER A 203 13.32 18.26 10.41
C SER A 203 12.17 19.18 10.83
N LEU A 204 11.95 19.37 12.14
CA LEU A 204 10.89 20.26 12.64
C LEU A 204 11.08 21.71 12.19
N VAL A 205 12.33 22.15 11.98
CA VAL A 205 12.65 23.50 11.50
C VAL A 205 12.28 23.69 10.02
N THR A 206 12.09 22.59 9.28
CA THR A 206 11.76 22.58 7.84
C THR A 206 10.28 22.36 7.56
N LEU A 207 9.46 22.20 8.61
CA LEU A 207 8.02 21.99 8.45
C LEU A 207 7.31 23.34 8.25
N PRO A 208 6.27 23.38 7.39
CA PRO A 208 5.39 24.54 7.28
C PRO A 208 4.57 24.73 8.56
N ASP A 209 4.22 25.98 8.86
CA ASP A 209 3.45 26.36 10.06
C ASP A 209 2.03 25.78 10.07
N ASP A 210 1.45 25.59 8.88
CA ASP A 210 0.11 25.03 8.69
C ASP A 210 0.16 23.67 7.96
N MET A 211 -0.80 22.79 8.29
CA MET A 211 -0.91 21.45 7.72
C MET A 211 -1.22 21.49 6.21
N PRO A 212 -0.35 20.91 5.34
CA PRO A 212 -0.61 20.88 3.90
C PRO A 212 -1.78 19.96 3.54
N ALA A 213 -2.65 20.40 2.61
CA ALA A 213 -3.81 19.63 2.15
C ALA A 213 -3.43 18.27 1.55
N ALA A 214 -2.30 18.20 0.84
CA ALA A 214 -1.77 16.96 0.28
C ALA A 214 -1.35 15.95 1.36
N PHE A 215 -0.83 16.43 2.50
CA PHE A 215 -0.49 15.57 3.62
C PHE A 215 -1.75 15.05 4.31
N ALA A 216 -2.75 15.92 4.53
CA ALA A 216 -4.01 15.52 5.15
C ALA A 216 -4.78 14.44 4.37
N SER A 217 -4.68 14.46 3.03
CA SER A 217 -5.32 13.45 2.19
C SER A 217 -4.56 12.12 2.10
N SER A 218 -3.22 12.15 2.20
CA SER A 218 -2.39 10.94 2.07
C SER A 218 -1.93 10.35 3.41
N PHE A 219 -2.15 11.05 4.53
CA PHE A 219 -1.69 10.60 5.83
C PHE A 219 -2.43 9.34 6.27
N THR A 220 -1.67 8.27 6.49
CA THR A 220 -2.18 7.02 7.04
C THR A 220 -1.52 6.78 8.39
N GLN A 221 -2.34 6.66 9.44
CA GLN A 221 -1.83 6.39 10.79
C GLN A 221 -1.20 5.00 10.83
N ILE A 222 0.00 4.91 11.41
CA ILE A 222 0.71 3.64 11.60
C ILE A 222 0.21 3.01 12.90
N ALA A 223 -0.69 2.03 12.80
CA ALA A 223 -1.33 1.37 13.94
C ALA A 223 -0.37 0.63 14.89
N THR A 224 0.81 0.23 14.41
CA THR A 224 1.83 -0.54 15.15
C THR A 224 3.24 0.02 14.98
N ALA A 225 3.41 1.31 15.21
CA ALA A 225 4.71 1.97 15.18
C ALA A 225 5.70 1.32 16.19
N GLY A 226 6.94 1.12 15.77
CA GLY A 226 8.03 0.61 16.63
C GLY A 226 8.22 -0.91 16.67
N THR A 227 7.41 -1.70 15.95
CA THR A 227 7.68 -3.14 15.78
C THR A 227 8.94 -3.39 14.95
N GLU A 228 9.61 -4.51 15.18
CA GLU A 228 10.85 -4.87 14.48
C GLU A 228 10.65 -4.99 12.96
N GLN A 229 9.48 -5.53 12.54
CA GLN A 229 9.07 -5.60 11.14
C GLN A 229 8.91 -4.21 10.53
N HIS A 230 8.29 -3.27 11.25
CA HIS A 230 8.15 -1.89 10.79
C HIS A 230 9.49 -1.20 10.63
N ARG A 231 10.43 -1.41 11.57
CA ARG A 231 11.80 -0.90 11.46
C ARG A 231 12.54 -1.43 10.24
N ARG A 232 12.42 -2.73 9.94
CA ARG A 232 13.01 -3.32 8.72
C ARG A 232 12.40 -2.76 7.44
N HIS A 233 11.08 -2.57 7.42
CA HIS A 233 10.41 -1.97 6.27
C HIS A 233 10.87 -0.52 6.05
N LEU A 234 10.92 0.30 7.11
CA LEU A 234 11.41 1.67 7.04
C LEU A 234 12.87 1.74 6.56
N ALA A 235 13.75 0.90 7.12
CA ALA A 235 15.15 0.83 6.70
C ALA A 235 15.28 0.47 5.21
N ARG A 236 14.47 -0.46 4.71
CA ARG A 236 14.42 -0.81 3.28
C ARG A 236 13.91 0.34 2.43
N SER A 237 12.85 1.04 2.83
CA SER A 237 12.34 2.22 2.11
C SER A 237 13.38 3.34 2.02
N MET A 238 14.09 3.61 3.13
CA MET A 238 15.18 4.58 3.15
C MET A 238 16.36 4.12 2.27
N ALA A 239 16.69 2.83 2.28
CA ALA A 239 17.76 2.27 1.45
C ALA A 239 17.45 2.38 -0.04
N THR A 240 16.20 2.16 -0.45
CA THR A 240 15.78 2.37 -1.85
C THR A 240 15.99 3.83 -2.26
N GLN A 241 15.58 4.79 -1.43
CA GLN A 241 15.78 6.22 -1.71
C GLN A 241 17.26 6.61 -1.72
N ALA A 242 18.04 6.11 -0.76
CA ALA A 242 19.48 6.36 -0.67
C ALA A 242 20.24 5.77 -1.87
N THR A 243 19.93 4.53 -2.26
CA THR A 243 20.57 3.86 -3.41
C THR A 243 20.21 4.58 -4.71
N ALA A 244 18.98 5.08 -4.85
CA ALA A 244 18.57 5.90 -6.01
C ALA A 244 19.33 7.23 -6.11
N GLN A 245 19.78 7.79 -4.98
CA GLN A 245 20.65 8.97 -4.93
C GLN A 245 22.15 8.61 -4.90
N GLU A 246 22.50 7.34 -5.16
CA GLU A 246 23.86 6.79 -5.10
C GLU A 246 24.56 6.90 -3.74
N LEU A 247 23.78 7.00 -2.66
CA LEU A 247 24.24 7.09 -1.28
C LEU A 247 24.16 5.73 -0.57
N GLY A 248 25.17 5.46 0.26
CA GLY A 248 25.22 4.27 1.11
C GLY A 248 26.15 3.16 0.60
N PRO A 249 26.48 2.18 1.48
CA PRO A 249 27.52 1.19 1.21
C PRO A 249 27.20 0.27 0.04
N GLY A 250 25.93 -0.05 -0.21
CA GLY A 250 25.54 -0.85 -1.36
C GLY A 250 25.71 -0.13 -2.70
N ALA A 251 25.37 1.17 -2.75
CA ALA A 251 25.61 2.00 -3.93
C ALA A 251 27.11 2.19 -4.22
N GLU A 252 27.92 2.35 -3.17
CA GLU A 252 29.39 2.43 -3.29
C GLU A 252 30.00 1.14 -3.83
N GLN A 253 29.53 -0.01 -3.37
CA GLN A 253 30.00 -1.31 -3.83
C GLN A 253 29.64 -1.56 -5.30
N MET A 254 28.43 -1.20 -5.71
CA MET A 254 28.01 -1.26 -7.11
C MET A 254 28.86 -0.34 -8.00
N ARG A 255 29.16 0.88 -7.54
CA ARG A 255 30.03 1.82 -8.25
C ARG A 255 31.45 1.29 -8.41
N LYS A 256 31.99 0.70 -7.34
CA LYS A 256 33.33 0.10 -7.34
C LYS A 256 33.41 -1.12 -8.26
N GLU A 257 32.38 -1.95 -8.30
CA GLU A 257 32.30 -3.10 -9.20
C GLU A 257 32.18 -2.67 -10.67
N LYS A 258 31.36 -1.67 -10.97
CA LYS A 258 31.30 -1.04 -12.30
C LYS A 258 32.66 -0.48 -12.73
N LEU A 259 33.34 0.24 -11.84
CA LEU A 259 34.65 0.81 -12.11
C LEU A 259 35.72 -0.27 -12.32
N ALA A 260 35.74 -1.33 -11.50
CA ALA A 260 36.66 -2.45 -11.67
C ALA A 260 36.44 -3.18 -13.00
N LYS A 261 35.17 -3.35 -13.40
CA LYS A 261 34.80 -3.94 -14.69
C LYS A 261 35.23 -3.07 -15.87
N PHE A 262 35.14 -1.74 -15.74
CA PHE A 262 35.59 -0.78 -16.73
C PHE A 262 37.13 -0.76 -16.87
N MET A 263 37.87 -0.81 -15.75
CA MET A 263 39.33 -0.88 -15.75
C MET A 263 39.85 -2.21 -16.31
N GLY A 264 39.14 -3.33 -16.07
CA GLY A 264 39.47 -4.64 -16.64
C GLY A 264 39.23 -4.74 -18.15
N PHE A 265 38.28 -3.96 -18.70
CA PHE A 265 38.00 -3.93 -20.12
C PHE A 265 39.04 -3.11 -20.91
N ASN A 266 39.50 -1.98 -20.36
CA ASN A 266 40.53 -1.15 -21.01
C ASN A 266 41.93 -1.76 -21.00
N GLY A 267 42.22 -2.71 -20.11
CA GLY A 267 43.48 -3.48 -20.11
C GLY A 267 43.55 -4.58 -21.17
N ALA A 268 42.42 -4.93 -21.82
CA ALA A 268 42.37 -6.00 -22.81
C ALA A 268 42.48 -5.52 -24.27
N SER A 269 42.32 -4.22 -24.55
CA SER A 269 42.43 -3.67 -25.91
C SER A 269 43.83 -3.23 -26.33
N SER A 270 44.84 -3.28 -25.46
CA SER A 270 46.24 -2.96 -25.83
C SER A 270 47.10 -4.18 -26.16
N CYS A 271 46.53 -5.38 -26.25
CA CYS A 271 47.25 -6.62 -26.57
C CYS A 271 46.76 -7.26 -27.86
N PHE A 272 46.58 -6.53 -28.96
CA PHE A 272 46.56 -7.14 -30.30
C PHE A 272 46.85 -6.05 -31.35
N LYS A 273 47.82 -6.35 -32.24
CA LYS A 273 48.45 -5.54 -33.32
C LYS A 273 49.82 -4.97 -32.90
N ASP A 274 50.97 -5.34 -33.46
CA ASP A 274 51.28 -6.07 -34.69
C ASP A 274 52.61 -6.82 -34.54
N GLU A 275 52.58 -8.14 -34.73
CA GLU A 275 53.77 -8.95 -35.01
C GLU A 275 53.69 -9.35 -36.48
N ALA A 276 54.20 -8.48 -37.36
CA ALA A 276 54.32 -8.74 -38.79
C ALA A 276 55.81 -8.83 -39.16
N ALA A 277 56.27 -10.09 -39.22
CA ALA A 277 57.30 -10.64 -40.10
C ALA A 277 58.39 -9.70 -40.63
N VAL A 278 59.58 -9.80 -40.04
CA VAL A 278 60.84 -9.40 -40.68
C VAL A 278 61.40 -10.62 -41.43
N GLN A 279 61.50 -10.53 -42.76
CA GLN A 279 62.41 -11.37 -43.55
C GLN A 279 63.65 -10.54 -43.95
N PRO A 280 64.86 -11.12 -43.93
CA PRO A 280 66.09 -10.38 -44.19
C PRO A 280 66.36 -10.26 -45.69
N ILE A 281 66.76 -9.08 -46.14
CA ILE A 281 67.22 -8.85 -47.52
C ILE A 281 68.75 -8.72 -47.50
N HIS A 282 69.37 -9.49 -48.38
CA HIS A 282 70.78 -9.59 -48.68
C HIS A 282 71.49 -8.24 -48.87
N GLU A 283 72.61 -8.10 -48.14
CA GLU A 283 73.96 -7.83 -48.66
C GLU A 283 74.07 -7.17 -50.05
N TYR A 284 74.55 -5.93 -50.08
CA TYR A 284 75.30 -5.36 -51.20
C TYR A 284 76.51 -4.60 -50.67
N GLU A 285 77.68 -5.20 -50.84
CA GLU A 285 78.99 -4.53 -50.85
C GLU A 285 79.14 -3.61 -52.07
N GLY A 286 79.92 -2.52 -51.90
CA GLY A 286 80.48 -1.72 -52.99
C GLY A 286 80.58 -0.22 -52.64
N ILE A 287 81.69 0.30 -52.08
CA ILE A 287 82.85 0.90 -52.82
C ILE A 287 82.43 2.27 -53.44
N VAL A 288 82.99 3.47 -53.15
CA VAL A 288 84.35 3.85 -52.71
C VAL A 288 84.53 5.37 -52.41
N LYS A 289 85.50 5.67 -51.53
CA LYS A 289 86.42 6.85 -51.38
C LYS A 289 85.97 8.26 -50.93
N GLY A 290 86.70 8.69 -49.89
CA GLY A 290 87.40 9.99 -49.77
C GLY A 290 86.67 11.02 -48.91
N GLY A 291 87.23 11.69 -47.91
CA GLY A 291 88.60 11.92 -47.44
C GLY A 291 88.61 13.24 -46.65
N ASN A 292 89.53 13.38 -45.68
CA ASN A 292 89.77 14.52 -44.78
C ASN A 292 88.65 14.85 -43.76
N GLY A 293 88.90 14.98 -42.45
CA GLY A 293 90.13 15.25 -41.72
C GLY A 293 89.98 16.58 -40.99
N ARG A 294 89.91 16.58 -39.65
CA ARG A 294 90.39 17.69 -38.81
C ARG A 294 90.54 17.26 -37.35
N ALA A 295 91.77 17.37 -36.87
CA ALA A 295 92.13 17.40 -35.48
C ALA A 295 92.03 18.83 -34.92
N VAL A 296 92.00 18.90 -33.59
CA VAL A 296 92.09 20.05 -32.66
C VAL A 296 90.92 21.03 -32.63
#